data_AF-A0A7S3BYC5-F1
#
_entry.id   AF-A0A7S3BYC5-F1
#
_cell.length_a   1.000
_cell.length_b   1.000
_cell.length_c   1.000
_cell.angle_alpha   90.00
_cell.angle_beta   90.00
_cell.angle_gamma   90.00
#
_symmetry.space_group_name_H-M   'P 1'
#
loop_
_entity.id
_entity.type
_entity.pdbx_description
1 polymer ?
#
loop_
_entity_poly.entity_id
_entity_poly.type
_entity_poly.pdbx_seq_one_letter_code
_entity_poly.pdbx_strand_id
1 'polypeptide(L)'
;CVRLLIEKGCDVDARESQGLTPLHYGIRSSDMDIVRLLILGTIYEKGCDLHARTNQGWTPLHYAARWGRMDSVRLLIWTERCYIDARDNMGQTPLHYAASGGNFDCVRLLIEKGCDIHARDDMGQTRLHYAAVGGTVGCVRLLIE
;
A
#
# COMPACT_ATOMS: atom_id res chain seq x y z
N CYS A 1 8.66 -19.32 -12.23
CA CYS A 1 8.44 -20.10 -10.99
C CYS A 1 7.15 -19.72 -10.26
N VAL A 2 6.91 -18.44 -9.92
CA VAL A 2 5.70 -18.03 -9.16
C VAL A 2 4.39 -18.45 -9.84
N ARG A 3 4.23 -18.21 -11.16
CA ARG A 3 3.06 -18.67 -11.93
C ARG A 3 2.73 -20.15 -11.73
N LEU A 4 3.75 -21.01 -11.86
CA LEU A 4 3.60 -22.45 -11.73
C LEU A 4 3.22 -22.87 -10.31
N LEU A 5 3.66 -22.14 -9.29
CA LEU A 5 3.25 -22.40 -7.90
C LEU A 5 1.77 -22.09 -7.69
N ILE A 6 1.29 -20.98 -8.23
CA ILE A 6 -0.13 -20.62 -8.18
C ILE A 6 -0.97 -21.65 -8.94
N GLU A 7 -0.58 -22.03 -10.16
CA GLU A 7 -1.28 -23.07 -10.93
C GLU A 7 -1.29 -24.45 -10.25
N LYS A 8 -0.39 -24.69 -9.29
CA LYS A 8 -0.35 -25.90 -8.46
C LYS A 8 -1.18 -25.79 -7.17
N GLY A 9 -1.95 -24.72 -7.00
CA GLY A 9 -2.82 -24.49 -5.85
C GLY A 9 -2.07 -24.04 -4.59
N CYS A 10 -0.92 -23.38 -4.73
CA CYS A 10 -0.29 -22.72 -3.58
C CYS A 10 -1.20 -21.61 -3.05
N ASP A 11 -1.31 -21.51 -1.74
CA ASP A 11 -2.04 -20.43 -1.07
C ASP A 11 -1.34 -19.08 -1.33
N VAL A 12 -1.95 -18.26 -2.18
CA VAL A 12 -1.46 -16.92 -2.56
C VAL A 12 -1.56 -15.91 -1.44
N ASP A 13 -2.38 -16.21 -0.42
CA ASP A 13 -2.61 -15.37 0.76
C ASP A 13 -1.91 -15.91 2.01
N ALA A 14 -1.04 -16.92 1.86
CA ALA A 14 -0.29 -17.51 2.96
C ALA A 14 0.45 -16.43 3.79
N ARG A 15 0.37 -16.54 5.12
CA ARG A 15 0.88 -15.53 6.05
C ARG A 15 2.05 -16.09 6.85
N GLU A 16 3.14 -15.33 6.92
CA GLU A 16 4.23 -15.65 7.84
C GLU A 16 4.02 -15.05 9.24
N SER A 17 4.98 -15.23 10.14
CA SER A 17 4.93 -14.84 11.56
C SER A 17 4.57 -13.38 11.85
N GLN A 18 4.92 -12.44 10.98
CA GLN A 18 4.57 -11.02 11.06
C GLN A 18 3.28 -10.68 10.28
N GLY A 19 2.62 -11.68 9.72
CA GLY A 19 1.40 -11.54 8.96
C GLY A 19 1.60 -11.05 7.52
N LEU A 20 2.83 -11.05 7.00
CA LEU A 20 3.08 -10.69 5.61
C LEU A 20 2.63 -11.82 4.68
N THR A 21 2.00 -11.41 3.57
CA THR A 21 1.64 -12.29 2.44
C THR A 21 2.65 -12.19 1.30
N PRO A 22 2.66 -13.12 0.33
CA PRO A 22 3.47 -13.00 -0.89
C PRO A 22 3.38 -11.64 -1.58
N LEU A 23 2.20 -11.00 -1.58
CA LEU A 23 2.01 -9.67 -2.17
C LEU A 23 2.85 -8.59 -1.45
N HIS A 24 2.94 -8.63 -0.11
CA HIS A 24 3.78 -7.70 0.64
C HIS A 24 5.26 -7.83 0.26
N TYR A 25 5.73 -9.05 0.03
CA TYR A 25 7.11 -9.30 -0.43
C TYR A 25 7.34 -8.83 -1.86
N GLY A 26 6.40 -9.10 -2.79
CA GLY A 26 6.47 -8.64 -4.17
C GLY A 26 6.53 -7.11 -4.29
N ILE A 27 5.70 -6.40 -3.50
CA ILE A 27 5.74 -4.93 -3.43
C ILE A 27 7.10 -4.45 -2.91
N ARG A 28 7.64 -5.10 -1.87
CA ARG A 28 8.94 -4.72 -1.29
C ARG A 28 10.10 -4.92 -2.27
N SER A 29 10.10 -5.99 -3.05
CA SER A 29 11.13 -6.26 -4.07
C SER A 29 11.00 -5.37 -5.31
N SER A 30 9.86 -4.71 -5.51
CA SER A 30 9.52 -3.93 -6.72
C SER A 30 9.42 -4.76 -8.00
N ASP A 31 9.25 -6.08 -7.87
CA ASP A 31 9.04 -6.97 -9.01
C ASP A 31 7.57 -6.88 -9.45
N MET A 32 7.32 -6.00 -10.43
CA MET A 32 5.96 -5.75 -10.90
C MET A 32 5.33 -6.93 -11.64
N ASP A 33 6.11 -7.89 -12.14
CA ASP A 33 5.54 -9.09 -12.76
C ASP A 33 4.93 -9.99 -11.69
N ILE A 34 5.63 -10.15 -10.56
CA ILE A 34 5.09 -10.85 -9.39
C ILE A 34 3.87 -10.11 -8.83
N VAL A 35 3.95 -8.79 -8.64
CA VAL A 35 2.84 -7.98 -8.11
C VAL A 35 1.60 -8.06 -9.00
N ARG A 36 1.76 -7.93 -10.33
CA ARG A 36 0.64 -8.07 -11.28
C ARG A 36 0.03 -9.46 -11.23
N LEU A 37 0.88 -10.48 -11.23
CA LEU A 37 0.44 -11.87 -11.22
C LEU A 37 -0.34 -12.20 -9.94
N LEU A 38 0.09 -11.70 -8.78
CA LEU A 38 -0.62 -11.90 -7.51
C LEU A 38 -1.94 -11.10 -7.45
N ILE A 39 -1.97 -9.85 -7.89
CA ILE A 39 -3.16 -8.96 -7.80
C ILE A 39 -4.25 -9.35 -8.82
N LEU A 40 -3.83 -9.64 -10.05
CA LEU A 40 -4.75 -9.96 -11.16
C LEU A 40 -5.13 -11.44 -11.18
N GLY A 41 -4.34 -12.30 -10.53
CA GLY A 41 -4.53 -13.74 -10.53
C GLY A 41 -4.15 -14.36 -11.87
N THR A 42 -4.69 -15.55 -12.13
CA THR A 42 -4.53 -16.27 -13.39
C THR A 42 -5.88 -16.45 -14.07
N ILE A 43 -5.91 -17.07 -15.25
CA ILE A 43 -7.18 -17.44 -15.90
C ILE A 43 -7.96 -18.49 -15.09
N TYR A 44 -7.33 -19.17 -14.12
CA TYR A 44 -7.92 -20.24 -13.33
C TYR A 44 -8.15 -19.86 -11.86
N GLU A 45 -7.50 -18.81 -11.37
CA GLU A 45 -7.55 -18.41 -9.95
C GLU A 45 -7.76 -16.92 -9.79
N LYS A 46 -8.61 -16.54 -8.82
CA LYS A 46 -8.78 -15.15 -8.41
C LYS A 46 -7.46 -14.62 -7.85
N GLY A 47 -7.22 -13.31 -8.02
CA GLY A 47 -6.10 -12.64 -7.36
C GLY A 47 -6.19 -12.67 -5.84
N CYS A 48 -5.07 -12.42 -5.18
CA CYS A 48 -4.92 -12.38 -3.73
C CYS A 48 -5.79 -11.31 -3.03
N ASP A 49 -5.94 -11.45 -1.72
CA ASP A 49 -6.63 -10.48 -0.86
C ASP A 49 -5.80 -9.19 -0.71
N LEU A 50 -6.32 -8.11 -1.28
CA LEU A 50 -5.70 -6.79 -1.21
C LEU A 50 -5.93 -6.08 0.13
N HIS A 51 -6.70 -6.69 1.03
CA HIS A 51 -6.97 -6.22 2.39
C HIS A 51 -6.23 -7.00 3.46
N ALA A 52 -5.40 -7.98 3.07
CA ALA A 52 -4.58 -8.74 3.99
C ALA A 52 -3.73 -7.79 4.85
N ARG A 53 -3.83 -7.89 6.17
CA ARG A 53 -3.16 -6.98 7.12
C ARG A 53 -1.94 -7.64 7.73
N THR A 54 -0.81 -6.95 7.91
CA THR A 54 0.27 -7.46 8.79
C THR A 54 -0.17 -7.44 10.27
N ASN A 55 0.68 -7.92 11.18
CA ASN A 55 0.41 -7.82 12.63
C ASN A 55 0.28 -6.36 13.12
N GLN A 56 0.80 -5.39 12.36
CA GLN A 56 0.66 -3.96 12.63
C GLN A 56 -0.57 -3.34 11.95
N GLY A 57 -1.37 -4.15 11.24
CA GLY A 57 -2.56 -3.69 10.53
C GLY A 57 -2.29 -3.18 9.10
N TRP A 58 -1.04 -3.27 8.62
CA TRP A 58 -0.69 -2.70 7.31
C TRP A 58 -1.26 -3.54 6.17
N THR A 59 -1.97 -2.89 5.26
CA THR A 59 -2.39 -3.49 3.99
C THR A 59 -1.28 -3.39 2.94
N PRO A 60 -1.38 -4.10 1.80
CA PRO A 60 -0.50 -3.91 0.65
C PRO A 60 -0.36 -2.44 0.22
N LEU A 61 -1.43 -1.63 0.32
CA LEU A 61 -1.40 -0.21 -0.03
C LEU A 61 -0.58 0.62 0.97
N HIS A 62 -0.66 0.34 2.27
CA HIS A 62 0.24 0.94 3.27
C HIS A 62 1.70 0.62 2.92
N TYR A 63 1.96 -0.65 2.59
CA TYR A 63 3.27 -1.12 2.20
C TYR A 63 3.79 -0.32 0.99
N ALA A 64 3.05 -0.34 -0.11
CA ALA A 64 3.45 0.35 -1.35
C ALA A 64 3.65 1.86 -1.14
N ALA A 65 2.79 2.51 -0.37
CA ALA A 65 2.87 3.93 -0.06
C ALA A 65 4.11 4.30 0.78
N ARG A 66 4.46 3.48 1.80
CA ARG A 66 5.63 3.73 2.67
C ARG A 66 6.94 3.70 1.89
N TRP A 67 7.13 2.74 1.00
CA TRP A 67 8.37 2.59 0.23
C TRP A 67 8.33 3.23 -1.16
N GLY A 68 7.32 4.08 -1.44
CA GLY A 68 7.25 4.83 -2.71
C GLY A 68 7.15 3.93 -3.94
N ARG A 69 6.52 2.75 -3.81
CA ARG A 69 6.37 1.79 -4.91
C ARG A 69 5.23 2.24 -5.82
N MET A 70 5.49 3.30 -6.59
CA MET A 70 4.48 4.03 -7.35
C MET A 70 3.65 3.14 -8.29
N ASP A 71 4.29 2.19 -8.99
CA ASP A 71 3.58 1.28 -9.88
C ASP A 71 2.69 0.29 -9.13
N SER A 72 3.11 -0.14 -7.93
CA SER A 72 2.28 -0.96 -7.04
C SER A 72 1.11 -0.15 -6.49
N VAL A 73 1.33 1.09 -6.03
CA VAL A 73 0.26 2.01 -5.58
C VAL A 73 -0.76 2.21 -6.70
N ARG A 74 -0.29 2.54 -7.91
CA ARG A 74 -1.14 2.75 -9.09
C ARG A 74 -1.96 1.52 -9.40
N LEU A 75 -1.34 0.34 -9.44
CA LEU A 75 -2.04 -0.90 -9.74
C LEU A 75 -3.08 -1.24 -8.67
N LEU A 76 -2.71 -1.17 -7.38
CA LEU A 76 -3.62 -1.44 -6.26
C LEU A 76 -4.85 -0.54 -6.32
N ILE A 77 -4.67 0.77 -6.48
CA ILE A 77 -5.78 1.73 -6.59
C ILE A 77 -6.62 1.47 -7.84
N TRP A 78 -5.97 1.22 -8.99
CA TRP A 78 -6.66 0.97 -10.27
C TRP A 78 -7.57 -0.25 -10.22
N THR A 79 -7.29 -1.23 -9.37
CA THR A 79 -8.18 -2.39 -9.23
C THR A 79 -9.54 -2.05 -8.62
N GLU A 80 -9.71 -0.88 -8.00
CA GLU A 80 -10.88 -0.44 -7.22
C GLU A 80 -11.31 -1.42 -6.11
N ARG A 81 -10.45 -2.41 -5.81
CA ARG A 81 -10.65 -3.42 -4.77
C ARG A 81 -9.95 -3.05 -3.46
N CYS A 82 -9.24 -1.92 -3.38
CA CYS A 82 -8.53 -1.50 -2.18
C CYS A 82 -9.28 -0.40 -1.43
N TYR A 83 -9.21 -0.42 -0.10
CA TYR A 83 -9.64 0.73 0.72
C TYR A 83 -8.52 1.76 0.77
N ILE A 84 -8.71 2.89 0.09
CA ILE A 84 -7.69 3.95 -0.01
C ILE A 84 -7.36 4.57 1.35
N ASP A 85 -8.36 4.64 2.24
CA ASP A 85 -8.26 5.13 3.62
C ASP A 85 -8.25 3.99 4.65
N ALA A 86 -7.75 2.81 4.26
CA ALA A 86 -7.54 1.73 5.23
C ALA A 86 -6.74 2.26 6.42
N ARG A 87 -7.20 1.97 7.64
CA ARG A 87 -6.48 2.31 8.88
C ARG A 87 -5.74 1.08 9.39
N ASP A 88 -4.49 1.28 9.79
CA ASP A 88 -3.71 0.31 10.53
C ASP A 88 -4.02 0.34 12.04
N ASN A 89 -3.25 -0.39 12.86
CA ASN A 89 -3.50 -0.50 14.29
C ASN A 89 -3.23 0.79 15.08
N MET A 90 -2.60 1.80 14.48
CA MET A 90 -2.39 3.13 15.06
C MET A 90 -3.32 4.18 14.44
N GLY A 91 -4.26 3.74 13.60
CA GLY A 91 -5.17 4.61 12.88
C GLY A 91 -4.52 5.35 11.70
N GLN A 92 -3.28 5.01 11.33
CA GLN A 92 -2.59 5.63 10.22
C GLN A 92 -3.13 5.07 8.90
N THR A 93 -3.15 5.92 7.87
CA THR A 93 -3.62 5.59 6.51
C THR A 93 -2.45 5.51 5.53
N PRO A 94 -2.62 4.96 4.31
CA PRO A 94 -1.58 4.98 3.30
C PRO A 94 -1.03 6.39 3.00
N LEU A 95 -1.85 7.44 3.12
CA LEU A 95 -1.41 8.83 2.95
C LEU A 95 -0.40 9.26 4.02
N HIS A 96 -0.62 8.88 5.28
CA HIS A 96 0.33 9.14 6.37
C HIS A 96 1.70 8.49 6.08
N TYR A 97 1.69 7.25 5.59
CA TYR A 97 2.92 6.53 5.24
C TYR A 97 3.62 7.08 3.98
N ALA A 98 2.88 7.48 2.95
CA ALA A 98 3.43 8.15 1.78
C ALA A 98 4.10 9.48 2.17
N ALA A 99 3.43 10.27 3.01
CA ALA A 99 3.95 11.54 3.52
C ALA A 99 5.21 11.32 4.38
N SER A 100 5.18 10.36 5.31
CA SER A 100 6.33 10.03 6.16
C SER A 100 7.52 9.49 5.37
N GLY A 101 7.27 8.75 4.28
CA GLY A 101 8.32 8.29 3.37
C GLY A 101 8.81 9.38 2.40
N GLY A 102 8.20 10.56 2.39
CA GLY A 102 8.52 11.63 1.46
C GLY A 102 8.18 11.32 0.00
N ASN A 103 7.29 10.35 -0.24
CA ASN A 103 6.99 9.80 -1.57
C ASN A 103 5.99 10.69 -2.32
N PHE A 104 6.48 11.81 -2.86
CA PHE A 104 5.67 12.86 -3.49
C PHE A 104 4.64 12.32 -4.50
N ASP A 105 5.07 11.46 -5.43
CA ASP A 105 4.17 10.92 -6.45
C ASP A 105 3.05 10.05 -5.88
N CYS A 106 3.34 9.30 -4.81
CA CYS A 106 2.34 8.51 -4.10
C CYS A 106 1.36 9.41 -3.35
N VAL A 107 1.86 10.45 -2.68
CA VAL A 107 1.02 11.46 -2.00
C VAL A 107 0.06 12.11 -3.00
N ARG A 108 0.59 12.59 -4.13
CA ARG A 108 -0.21 13.21 -5.19
C ARG A 108 -1.29 12.28 -5.70
N LEU A 109 -0.93 11.05 -6.07
CA LEU A 109 -1.89 10.09 -6.61
C LEU A 109 -2.98 9.71 -5.60
N LEU A 110 -2.64 9.53 -4.32
CA LEU A 110 -3.62 9.23 -3.28
C LEU A 110 -4.63 10.39 -3.12
N ILE A 111 -4.17 11.64 -3.16
CA ILE A 111 -5.04 12.83 -3.08
C ILE A 111 -5.92 12.93 -4.33
N GLU A 112 -5.34 12.77 -5.53
CA GLU A 112 -6.09 12.77 -6.80
C GLU A 112 -7.19 11.69 -6.83
N LYS A 113 -7.01 10.60 -6.07
CA LYS A 113 -7.94 9.48 -5.98
C LYS A 113 -8.92 9.59 -4.81
N GLY A 114 -8.94 10.74 -4.13
CA GLY A 114 -9.97 11.08 -3.16
C GLY A 114 -9.81 10.45 -1.78
N CYS A 115 -8.58 10.13 -1.36
CA CYS A 115 -8.33 9.78 0.04
C CYS A 115 -8.70 10.93 0.99
N ASP A 116 -9.04 10.60 2.23
CA ASP A 116 -9.33 11.60 3.27
C ASP A 116 -8.05 12.33 3.70
N ILE A 117 -7.86 13.55 3.17
CA ILE A 117 -6.74 14.42 3.49
C ILE A 117 -6.79 14.99 4.92
N HIS A 118 -7.94 14.88 5.60
CA HIS A 118 -8.15 15.34 6.97
C HIS A 118 -8.08 14.20 7.99
N ALA A 119 -7.82 12.97 7.54
CA ALA A 119 -7.66 11.82 8.39
C ALA A 119 -6.65 12.09 9.51
N ARG A 120 -7.00 11.62 10.71
CA ARG A 120 -6.17 11.66 11.89
C ARG A 120 -5.93 10.26 12.40
N ASP A 121 -4.67 9.97 12.70
CA ASP A 121 -4.32 8.76 13.43
C ASP A 121 -4.81 8.82 14.90
N ASP A 122 -4.56 7.76 15.66
CA ASP A 122 -5.08 7.64 17.02
C ASP A 122 -4.38 8.60 18.01
N MET A 123 -3.25 9.20 17.62
CA MET A 123 -2.56 10.26 18.34
C MET A 123 -3.00 11.66 17.89
N GLY A 124 -3.93 11.76 16.95
CA GLY A 124 -4.42 13.02 16.39
C GLY A 124 -3.48 13.64 15.36
N GLN A 125 -2.42 12.93 14.92
CA GLN A 125 -1.50 13.41 13.91
C GLN A 125 -2.13 13.33 12.51
N THR A 126 -1.72 14.24 11.64
CA THR A 126 -2.22 14.39 10.27
C THR A 126 -1.11 14.11 9.26
N ARG A 127 -1.46 13.96 7.98
CA ARG A 127 -0.50 13.87 6.86
C ARG A 127 0.63 14.91 6.91
N LEU A 128 0.36 16.14 7.39
CA LEU A 128 1.37 17.20 7.52
C LEU A 128 2.40 16.95 8.62
N HIS A 129 1.97 16.39 9.76
CA HIS A 129 2.89 16.00 10.84
C HIS A 129 3.91 14.97 10.32
N TYR A 130 3.44 13.99 9.55
CA TYR A 130 4.29 12.96 8.95
C TYR A 130 5.17 13.49 7.81
N ALA A 131 4.67 14.40 6.98
CA ALA A 131 5.48 15.02 5.93
C ALA A 131 6.65 15.84 6.51
N ALA A 132 6.43 16.50 7.65
CA ALA A 132 7.50 17.21 8.36
C ALA A 132 8.62 16.25 8.83
N VAL A 133 8.26 15.04 9.27
CA VAL A 133 9.24 13.99 9.63
C VAL A 133 9.96 13.45 8.39
N GLY A 134 9.24 13.25 7.28
CA GLY A 134 9.79 12.74 6.03
C GLY A 134 10.79 13.69 5.34
N GLY A 135 10.80 14.97 5.73
CA GLY A 135 11.83 15.94 5.34
C GLY A 135 11.76 16.40 3.88
N THR A 136 10.72 16.07 3.12
CA THR A 136 10.60 16.50 1.72
C THR A 136 9.72 17.73 1.59
N VAL A 137 10.34 18.87 1.26
CA VAL A 137 9.65 20.15 1.02
C VAL A 137 8.53 20.01 -0.02
N GLY A 138 8.73 19.16 -1.05
CA GLY A 138 7.72 18.89 -2.06
C GLY A 138 6.43 18.29 -1.50
N CYS A 139 6.53 17.29 -0.60
CA CYS A 139 5.34 16.73 0.04
C CYS A 139 4.66 17.77 0.93
N VAL A 140 5.43 18.52 1.74
CA VAL A 140 4.85 19.56 2.60
C VAL A 140 4.08 20.59 1.76
N ARG A 141 4.67 21.08 0.65
CA ARG A 141 4.01 22.05 -0.25
C ARG A 141 2.69 21.51 -0.83
N LEU A 142 2.70 20.29 -1.36
CA LEU A 142 1.51 19.66 -1.91
C LEU A 142 0.40 19.45 -0.87
N LEU A 143 0.76 19.32 0.41
CA LEU A 143 -0.17 19.01 1.50
C LEU A 143 -0.73 20.26 2.21
N ILE A 144 -0.19 21.45 1.91
CA ILE A 144 -0.72 22.74 2.41
C ILE A 144 -1.60 23.45 1.38
N GLU A 145 -1.49 23.09 0.10
CA GLU A 145 -2.41 23.48 -0.97
C GLU A 145 -3.76 22.74 -0.83
#